data_AF-A0A0R2TJS7-F1
#
_entry.id   AF-A0A0R2TJS7-F1
#
_cell.length_a   1.000
_cell.length_b   1.000
_cell.length_c   1.000
_cell.angle_alpha   90.00
_cell.angle_beta   90.00
_cell.angle_gamma   90.00
#
_symmetry.space_group_name_H-M   'P 1'
#
loop_
_entity.id
_entity.type
_entity.pdbx_description
1 polymer ?
#
loop_
_entity_poly.entity_id
_entity_poly.type
_entity_poly.pdbx_seq_one_letter_code
_entity_poly.pdbx_strand_id
1 'polypeptide(L)' 'MLQPEISGELRLRKQESLVACKADVIAAGNLGCMTQIAHDSDLKVVHTVELLDWALGGPRPEGFPASP' A
#
# COMPACT_ATOMS: atom_id res chain seq x y z
N MET A 1 5.64 -24.21 6.77
CA MET A 1 4.25 -24.24 7.29
C MET A 1 3.67 -22.83 7.19
N LEU A 2 2.40 -22.69 6.84
CA LEU A 2 1.69 -21.40 6.82
C LEU A 2 1.11 -21.11 8.22
N GLN A 3 1.11 -19.85 8.64
CA GLN A 3 0.63 -19.38 9.96
C GLN A 3 -0.44 -18.28 9.76
N PRO A 4 -1.70 -18.66 9.47
CA PRO A 4 -2.73 -17.71 9.04
C PRO A 4 -3.16 -16.74 10.17
N GLU A 5 -3.24 -17.20 11.42
CA GLU A 5 -3.66 -16.37 12.56
C GLU A 5 -2.67 -15.23 12.80
N ILE A 6 -1.37 -15.56 12.91
CA ILE A 6 -0.30 -14.57 13.12
C ILE A 6 -0.20 -13.61 11.93
N SER A 7 -0.38 -14.10 10.69
CA SER A 7 -0.41 -13.24 9.50
C SER A 7 -1.56 -12.22 9.55
N GLY A 8 -2.72 -12.63 10.06
CA GLY A 8 -3.87 -11.76 10.29
C GLY A 8 -3.58 -10.67 11.33
N GLU A 9 -3.02 -11.04 12.48
CA GLU A 9 -2.65 -10.09 13.53
C GLU A 9 -1.59 -9.07 13.05
N LEU A 10 -0.57 -9.55 12.34
CA LEU A 10 0.47 -8.69 11.77
C LEU A 10 -0.09 -7.74 10.72
N ARG A 11 -1.05 -8.20 9.90
CA ARG A 11 -1.75 -7.36 8.93
C ARG A 11 -2.50 -6.22 9.62
N LEU A 12 -3.35 -6.55 10.60
CA LEU A 12 -4.15 -5.55 11.31
C LEU A 12 -3.28 -4.48 11.98
N ARG A 13 -2.26 -4.91 12.74
CA ARG A 13 -1.32 -3.98 13.39
C ARG A 13 -0.58 -3.08 12.40
N LYS A 14 -0.21 -3.63 11.24
CA LYS A 14 0.45 -2.86 10.18
C LYS A 14 -0.50 -1.82 9.59
N GLN A 15 -1.75 -2.19 9.30
CA GLN A 15 -2.77 -1.28 8.79
C GLN A 15 -3.03 -0.12 9.77
N GLU A 16 -3.22 -0.42 11.06
CA GLU A 16 -3.40 0.61 12.10
C GLU A 16 -2.23 1.61 12.14
N SER A 17 -1.00 1.09 12.10
CA SER A 17 0.20 1.92 12.10
C SER A 17 0.29 2.82 10.86
N LEU A 18 -0.06 2.28 9.69
CA LEU A 18 -0.02 3.03 8.43
C LEU A 18 -1.11 4.10 8.36
N VAL A 19 -2.32 3.81 8.86
CA VAL A 19 -3.40 4.80 8.99
C VAL A 19 -2.98 5.96 9.90
N ALA A 20 -2.28 5.66 11.00
CA ALA A 20 -1.79 6.67 11.93
C ALA A 20 -0.80 7.66 11.28
N CYS A 21 -0.09 7.26 10.22
CA CYS A 21 0.82 8.14 9.47
C CYS A 21 0.10 9.23 8.67
N LYS A 22 -1.20 9.10 8.40
CA LYS A 22 -2.00 10.04 7.58
C LYS A 22 -1.36 10.36 6.22
N ALA A 23 -0.69 9.39 5.62
CA ALA A 23 -0.11 9.52 4.30
C ALA A 23 -1.20 9.47 3.23
N ASP A 24 -1.05 10.25 2.16
CA ASP A 24 -1.98 10.23 1.02
C ASP A 24 -1.91 8.90 0.24
N VAL A 25 -0.73 8.27 0.21
CA VAL A 25 -0.47 7.03 -0.51
C VAL A 25 0.63 6.21 0.19
N ILE A 26 0.57 4.89 0.02
CA ILE A 26 1.58 3.94 0.49
C ILE A 26 2.29 3.35 -0.72
N ALA A 27 3.62 3.47 -0.75
CA ALA A 27 4.46 2.85 -1.76
C ALA A 27 5.07 1.54 -1.25
N ALA A 28 4.95 0.46 -2.01
CA ALA A 28 5.64 -0.80 -1.70
C ALA A 28 6.09 -1.51 -2.98
N GLY A 29 7.19 -2.28 -2.89
CA GLY A 29 7.73 -3.05 -4.03
C GLY A 29 7.53 -4.56 -3.93
N ASN A 30 6.81 -5.04 -2.92
CA ASN A 30 6.55 -6.47 -2.73
C ASN A 30 5.06 -6.72 -2.89
N LEU A 31 4.67 -7.37 -3.99
CA LEU A 31 3.28 -7.70 -4.32
C LEU A 31 2.55 -8.40 -3.18
N GLY A 32 3.21 -9.33 -2.47
CA GLY A 32 2.62 -10.00 -1.31
C GLY A 32 2.30 -9.02 -0.18
N CYS A 33 3.21 -8.09 0.12
CA CYS A 33 2.94 -7.02 1.07
C CYS A 33 1.83 -6.09 0.58
N MET A 34 1.80 -5.74 -0.70
CA MET A 34 0.77 -4.88 -1.28
C MET A 34 -0.61 -5.51 -1.13
N THR A 35 -0.77 -6.78 -1.50
CA THR A 35 -2.02 -7.53 -1.31
C THR A 35 -2.39 -7.60 0.17
N GLN A 36 -1.43 -7.88 1.06
CA GLN A 36 -1.69 -7.96 2.50
C GLN A 36 -2.10 -6.60 3.10
N ILE A 37 -1.49 -5.49 2.67
CA ILE A 37 -1.84 -4.14 3.15
C ILE A 37 -3.22 -3.74 2.63
N ALA A 38 -3.49 -3.95 1.34
CA ALA A 38 -4.75 -3.53 0.70
C ALA A 38 -5.96 -4.35 1.17
N HIS A 39 -5.75 -5.56 1.68
CA HIS A 39 -6.81 -6.47 2.11
C HIS A 39 -7.67 -5.87 3.24
N ASP A 40 -8.97 -5.67 2.98
CA ASP A 40 -9.95 -5.03 3.87
C ASP A 40 -9.56 -3.61 4.34
N SER A 41 -8.84 -2.82 3.53
CA SER A 41 -8.53 -1.43 3.88
C SER A 41 -8.77 -0.46 2.74
N ASP A 42 -9.10 0.79 3.07
CA ASP A 42 -9.21 1.89 2.11
C ASP A 42 -7.85 2.53 1.77
N LEU A 43 -6.75 1.96 2.27
CA LEU A 43 -5.40 2.47 2.04
C LEU A 43 -5.07 2.43 0.55
N LYS A 44 -4.60 3.57 0.04
CA LYS A 44 -4.15 3.70 -1.34
C LYS A 44 -2.73 3.17 -1.45
N VAL A 45 -2.57 1.99 -2.03
CA VAL A 45 -1.27 1.33 -2.22
C VAL A 45 -0.87 1.39 -3.69
N VAL A 46 0.35 1.85 -3.97
CA VAL A 46 0.95 1.88 -5.31
C VAL A 46 2.29 1.17 -5.31
N HIS A 47 2.70 0.67 -6.47
CA HIS A 47 4.02 0.10 -6.62
C HIS A 47 5.08 1.21 -6.67
N THR A 48 6.21 1.05 -5.98
CA THR A 48 7.27 2.07 -5.96
C THR A 48 7.77 2.44 -7.37
N VAL A 49 7.80 1.48 -8.29
CA VAL A 49 8.19 1.73 -9.70
C VAL A 49 7.20 2.64 -10.42
N GLU A 50 5.90 2.58 -10.13
CA GLU A 50 4.90 3.48 -10.75
C GLU A 50 5.14 4.93 -10.33
N LEU A 51 5.55 5.16 -9.07
CA LEU A 51 5.93 6.50 -8.61
C LEU A 51 7.20 7.01 -9.31
N LEU A 52 8.18 6.13 -9.54
CA LEU A 52 9.39 6.49 -10.28
C LEU A 52 9.09 6.80 -11.75
N ASP A 53 8.26 5.98 -12.40
CA ASP A 53 7.82 6.22 -13.76
C ASP A 53 7.09 7.56 -13.89
N TRP A 54 6.16 7.84 -12.98
CA TRP A 54 5.45 9.13 -12.95
C TRP A 54 6.40 10.32 -12.73
N ALA A 55 7.36 10.20 -11.82
CA ALA A 55 8.37 11.24 -11.58
C ALA A 55 9.26 11.52 -12.81
N LEU A 56 9.40 10.53 -13.71
CA LEU A 56 10.16 10.63 -14.94
C LEU A 56 9.32 11.01 -16.16
N GLY A 57 8.05 11.41 -15.96
CA GLY A 57 7.15 11.87 -17.02
C GLY A 57 6.19 10.81 -17.56
N GLY A 58 6.16 9.61 -16.97
CA GLY A 58 5.16 8.59 -17.20
C GLY A 58 3.76 8.97 -16.67
N PRO A 59 2.74 8.12 -16.87
CA PRO A 59 1.39 8.36 -16.38
C PRO A 59 1.32 8.39 -14.85
N ARG A 60 0.32 9.10 -14.31
CA ARG A 60 0.00 9.07 -12.88
C ARG A 60 -0.45 7.64 -12.50
N PRO A 61 0.02 7.06 -11.38
CA PRO A 61 -0.42 5.75 -10.94
C PRO A 61 -1.91 5.74 -10.62
N GLU A 62 -2.64 4.69 -11.01
CA GLU A 62 -4.09 4.59 -10.83
C GLU A 62 -4.51 4.69 -9.35
N GLY A 63 -3.69 4.12 -8.45
CA GLY A 63 -3.94 4.16 -7.01
C GLY A 63 -3.64 5.50 -6.35
N PHE A 64 -3.07 6.47 -7.06
CA PHE A 64 -2.72 7.76 -6.47
C PHE A 64 -3.96 8.65 -6.34
N PRO A 65 -4.29 9.18 -5.14
CA PRO A 65 -5.51 9.96 -4.93
C PRO A 65 -5.52 11.17 -5.86
N ALA A 66 -6.64 11.46 -6.53
CA ALA A 66 -6.80 12.67 -7.33
C ALA A 66 -6.48 13.92 -6.48
N SER A 67 -5.99 15.00 -7.10
CA SER A 67 -5.85 16.26 -6.36
C SER A 67 -7.21 16.67 -5.79
N PRO A 68 -7.25 17.29 -4.60
CA PRO A 68 -8.49 17.77 -4.01
C PRO A 68 -9.24 18.73 -4.94
#